data_AF-A0A146KC31-F1
#
_entry.id   AF-A0A146KC31-F1
#
_cell.length_a   1.000
_cell.length_b   1.000
_cell.length_c   1.000
_cell.angle_alpha   90.00
_cell.angle_beta   90.00
_cell.angle_gamma   90.00
#
_symmetry.space_group_name_H-M   'P 1'
#
loop_
_entity.id
_entity.type
_entity.pdbx_description
1 polymer ?
#
loop_
_entity_poly.entity_id
_entity_poly.type
_entity_poly.pdbx_seq_one_letter_code
_entity_poly.pdbx_strand_id
1 'polypeptide(L)'
;KKLLCLRTPIKSLEPLANLKQIEELDISQTWIKDITPISNLSKLQILVGSDTRISDISALRQCSLLTKLDVNETQVEDLTPIENCVSLNYLLCNQCPIANIDALQKLTQIIQLDLEKSFIKDIKSLSHNREIVQINISNTLVEDLSPLKTAMKLKIIHACKCRFKRGYLNLLNKNISIYDAEYYPQQANLQLPQECKRLLSYKDRLFYYDNYIEKQMISFDLDEFLLQNKKYKPLTIDLIASKYKILSQKIQNQKHIKNDAKTEQKYFSTTIEQMKHKMQLNFQSGTWQ
;
A
#
# COMPACT_ATOMS: atom_id res chain seq x y z
N LYS A 1 -1.11 0.20 -34.60
CA LYS A 1 -2.14 1.21 -34.96
C LYS A 1 -3.03 1.48 -33.76
N LYS A 2 -3.49 2.73 -33.56
CA LYS A 2 -4.26 3.15 -32.39
C LYS A 2 -5.69 3.52 -32.78
N LEU A 3 -6.68 3.13 -31.98
CA LEU A 3 -8.06 3.56 -32.12
C LEU A 3 -8.58 4.07 -30.78
N LEU A 4 -9.04 5.32 -30.76
CA LEU A 4 -9.52 6.01 -29.56
C LEU A 4 -11.00 6.34 -29.73
N CYS A 5 -11.84 5.70 -28.92
CA CYS A 5 -13.29 5.86 -28.90
C CYS A 5 -13.81 6.32 -27.53
N LEU A 6 -12.92 6.80 -26.66
CA LEU A 6 -13.26 7.28 -25.32
C LEU A 6 -14.36 8.35 -25.35
N ARG A 7 -15.28 8.30 -24.38
CA ARG A 7 -16.37 9.28 -24.20
C ARG A 7 -17.32 9.41 -25.40
N THR A 8 -17.53 8.32 -26.13
CA THR A 8 -18.47 8.28 -27.26
C THR A 8 -19.69 7.40 -26.93
N PRO A 9 -20.84 7.58 -27.61
CA PRO A 9 -22.05 6.81 -27.34
C PRO A 9 -22.02 5.39 -27.94
N ILE A 10 -20.83 4.87 -28.29
CA ILE A 10 -20.71 3.55 -28.89
C ILE A 10 -21.12 2.46 -27.89
N LYS A 11 -21.75 1.41 -28.43
CA LYS A 11 -22.28 0.29 -27.66
C LYS A 11 -21.77 -1.07 -28.12
N SER A 12 -21.04 -1.11 -29.25
CA SER A 12 -20.58 -2.34 -29.87
C SER A 12 -19.22 -2.15 -30.54
N LEU A 13 -18.42 -3.21 -30.49
CA LEU A 13 -17.11 -3.33 -31.14
C LEU A 13 -17.14 -4.21 -32.39
N GLU A 14 -18.31 -4.67 -32.85
CA GLU A 14 -18.46 -5.53 -34.04
C GLU A 14 -17.68 -5.02 -35.27
N PRO A 15 -17.69 -3.71 -35.61
CA PRO A 15 -16.91 -3.21 -36.74
C PRO A 15 -15.40 -3.44 -36.63
N LEU A 16 -14.88 -3.71 -35.43
CA LEU A 16 -13.46 -3.92 -35.18
C LEU A 16 -13.01 -5.38 -35.37
N ALA A 17 -13.94 -6.34 -35.51
CA ALA A 17 -13.65 -7.77 -35.46
C ALA A 17 -12.56 -8.24 -36.45
N ASN A 18 -12.44 -7.54 -37.59
CA ASN A 18 -11.49 -7.88 -38.65
C ASN A 18 -10.27 -6.94 -38.70
N LEU A 19 -10.16 -5.96 -37.80
CA LEU A 19 -9.09 -4.97 -37.80
C LEU A 19 -7.85 -5.47 -37.04
N LYS A 20 -7.30 -6.62 -37.47
CA LYS A 20 -6.18 -7.36 -36.82
C LYS A 20 -4.87 -6.58 -36.63
N GLN A 21 -4.78 -5.35 -37.12
CA GLN A 21 -3.62 -4.46 -37.00
C GLN A 21 -3.76 -3.44 -35.85
N ILE A 22 -4.87 -3.46 -35.12
CA ILE A 22 -5.03 -2.65 -33.90
C ILE A 22 -4.04 -3.15 -32.86
N GLU A 23 -3.29 -2.20 -32.30
CA GLU A 23 -2.33 -2.41 -31.21
C GLU A 23 -2.79 -1.69 -29.94
N GLU A 24 -3.51 -0.58 -30.08
CA GLU A 24 -4.04 0.17 -28.95
C GLU A 24 -5.52 0.48 -29.18
N LEU A 25 -6.35 0.12 -28.20
CA LEU A 25 -7.78 0.38 -28.21
C LEU A 25 -8.18 1.07 -26.90
N ASP A 26 -8.74 2.27 -27.01
CA ASP A 26 -9.35 2.99 -25.89
C ASP A 26 -10.85 3.12 -26.11
N ILE A 27 -11.62 2.50 -25.23
CA ILE A 27 -13.09 2.46 -25.19
C ILE A 27 -13.62 2.98 -23.85
N SER A 28 -12.79 3.72 -23.10
CA SER A 28 -13.15 4.22 -21.78
C SER A 28 -14.36 5.16 -21.81
N GLN A 29 -15.17 5.14 -20.76
CA GLN A 29 -16.35 6.02 -20.63
C GLN A 29 -17.34 5.85 -21.79
N THR A 30 -17.51 4.61 -22.25
CA THR A 30 -18.50 4.22 -23.27
C THR A 30 -19.51 3.24 -22.66
N TRP A 31 -20.50 2.81 -23.45
CA TRP A 31 -21.51 1.86 -22.98
C TRP A 31 -21.21 0.43 -23.40
N ILE A 32 -19.96 0.15 -23.77
CA ILE A 32 -19.52 -1.18 -24.15
C ILE A 32 -19.61 -2.11 -22.93
N LYS A 33 -20.15 -3.30 -23.20
CA LYS A 33 -20.22 -4.43 -22.27
C LYS A 33 -19.53 -5.65 -22.85
N ASP A 34 -19.72 -5.86 -24.15
CA ASP A 34 -19.20 -7.01 -24.88
C ASP A 34 -17.92 -6.64 -25.64
N ILE A 35 -16.83 -7.30 -25.28
CA ILE A 35 -15.55 -7.19 -25.97
C ILE A 35 -15.19 -8.44 -26.77
N THR A 36 -16.10 -9.40 -26.94
CA THR A 36 -15.87 -10.57 -27.80
C THR A 36 -15.40 -10.23 -29.22
N PRO A 37 -15.82 -9.12 -29.87
CA PRO A 37 -15.30 -8.77 -31.20
C PRO A 37 -13.78 -8.57 -31.25
N ILE A 38 -13.12 -8.27 -30.13
CA ILE A 38 -11.67 -8.08 -30.11
C ILE A 38 -10.87 -9.39 -29.92
N SER A 39 -11.54 -10.55 -29.87
CA SER A 39 -10.89 -11.84 -29.60
C SER A 39 -9.78 -12.22 -30.58
N ASN A 40 -9.87 -11.73 -31.83
CA ASN A 40 -8.91 -12.00 -32.89
C ASN A 40 -7.85 -10.89 -33.07
N LEU A 41 -7.82 -9.89 -32.19
CA LEU A 41 -6.82 -8.81 -32.23
C LEU A 41 -5.51 -9.27 -31.56
N SER A 42 -4.83 -10.24 -32.18
CA SER A 42 -3.60 -10.84 -31.65
C SER A 42 -2.41 -9.86 -31.54
N LYS A 43 -2.50 -8.68 -32.15
CA LYS A 43 -1.52 -7.59 -32.06
C LYS A 43 -1.82 -6.57 -30.97
N LEU A 44 -2.93 -6.72 -30.24
CA LEU A 44 -3.34 -5.78 -29.20
C LEU A 44 -2.30 -5.78 -28.06
N GLN A 45 -1.77 -4.59 -27.79
CA GLN A 45 -0.79 -4.31 -26.74
C GLN A 45 -1.42 -3.49 -25.61
N ILE A 46 -2.34 -2.59 -25.92
CA ILE A 46 -2.99 -1.71 -24.95
C ILE A 46 -4.49 -1.80 -25.10
N LEU A 47 -5.19 -2.15 -24.02
CA LEU A 47 -6.63 -1.99 -23.89
C LEU A 47 -6.93 -1.07 -22.71
N VAL A 48 -7.66 0.02 -22.98
CA VAL A 48 -8.23 0.90 -21.97
C VAL A 48 -9.74 0.86 -22.10
N GLY A 49 -10.41 0.30 -21.10
CA GLY A 49 -11.87 0.16 -21.03
C GLY A 49 -12.42 0.53 -19.67
N SER A 50 -11.80 1.53 -19.02
CA SER A 50 -12.24 2.06 -17.73
C SER A 50 -13.61 2.74 -17.82
N ASP A 51 -14.39 2.68 -16.73
CA ASP A 51 -15.73 3.27 -16.63
C ASP A 51 -16.62 2.80 -17.80
N THR A 52 -16.71 1.47 -17.92
CA THR A 52 -17.57 0.75 -18.86
C THR A 52 -18.36 -0.32 -18.12
N ARG A 53 -19.16 -1.11 -18.85
CA ARG A 53 -19.95 -2.21 -18.26
C ARG A 53 -19.37 -3.59 -18.55
N ILE A 54 -18.07 -3.66 -18.85
CA ILE A 54 -17.37 -4.91 -19.14
C ILE A 54 -17.38 -5.79 -17.87
N SER A 55 -17.74 -7.06 -18.04
CA SER A 55 -17.70 -8.07 -16.97
C SER A 55 -16.93 -9.33 -17.39
N ASP A 56 -17.00 -9.68 -18.68
CA ASP A 56 -16.28 -10.80 -19.27
C ASP A 56 -15.11 -10.29 -20.12
N ILE A 57 -13.89 -10.72 -19.77
CA ILE A 57 -12.67 -10.44 -20.51
C ILE A 57 -12.11 -11.66 -21.26
N SER A 58 -12.93 -12.69 -21.49
CA SER A 58 -12.57 -13.92 -22.19
C SER A 58 -11.96 -13.70 -23.58
N ALA A 59 -12.33 -12.60 -24.24
CA ALA A 59 -11.75 -12.16 -25.50
C ALA A 59 -10.22 -11.93 -25.44
N LEU A 60 -9.67 -11.64 -24.25
CA LEU A 60 -8.24 -11.34 -24.09
C LEU A 60 -7.33 -12.58 -24.08
N ARG A 61 -7.88 -13.79 -24.08
CA ARG A 61 -7.11 -15.05 -24.01
C ARG A 61 -6.03 -15.19 -25.10
N GLN A 62 -6.26 -14.59 -26.27
CA GLN A 62 -5.34 -14.64 -27.41
C GLN A 62 -4.44 -13.40 -27.54
N CYS A 63 -4.62 -12.39 -26.68
CA CYS A 63 -3.85 -11.15 -26.68
C CYS A 63 -2.54 -11.30 -25.88
N SER A 64 -1.68 -12.25 -26.28
CA SER A 64 -0.42 -12.53 -25.56
C SER A 64 0.58 -11.36 -25.55
N LEU A 65 0.42 -10.41 -26.48
CA LEU A 65 1.24 -9.19 -26.59
C LEU A 65 0.75 -8.03 -25.70
N LEU A 66 -0.30 -8.24 -24.89
CA LEU A 66 -0.86 -7.19 -24.04
C LEU A 66 0.18 -6.73 -22.99
N THR A 67 0.50 -5.44 -23.00
CA THR A 67 1.42 -4.77 -22.07
C THR A 67 0.70 -3.87 -21.08
N LYS A 68 -0.50 -3.38 -21.44
CA LYS A 68 -1.36 -2.59 -20.56
C LYS A 68 -2.82 -3.03 -20.68
N LEU A 69 -3.43 -3.29 -19.53
CA LEU A 69 -4.86 -3.49 -19.36
C LEU A 69 -5.37 -2.51 -18.30
N ASP A 70 -6.32 -1.67 -18.69
CA ASP A 70 -7.07 -0.82 -17.78
C ASP A 70 -8.57 -1.14 -17.90
N VAL A 71 -9.11 -1.71 -16.83
CA VAL A 71 -10.53 -2.06 -16.67
C VAL A 71 -11.05 -1.46 -15.37
N ASN A 72 -10.51 -0.33 -14.94
CA ASN A 72 -10.97 0.36 -13.74
C ASN A 72 -12.48 0.66 -13.80
N GLU A 73 -13.17 0.55 -12.67
CA GLU A 73 -14.61 0.86 -12.58
C GLU A 73 -15.45 0.05 -13.57
N THR A 74 -15.14 -1.24 -13.68
CA THR A 74 -15.92 -2.22 -14.45
C THR A 74 -16.46 -3.34 -13.54
N GLN A 75 -17.11 -4.33 -14.12
CA GLN A 75 -17.71 -5.47 -13.42
C GLN A 75 -16.87 -6.74 -13.60
N VAL A 76 -15.56 -6.61 -13.86
CA VAL A 76 -14.67 -7.75 -14.05
C VAL A 76 -14.43 -8.46 -12.71
N GLU A 77 -14.67 -9.77 -12.70
CA GLU A 77 -14.47 -10.63 -11.52
C GLU A 77 -13.33 -11.63 -11.72
N ASP A 78 -13.16 -12.12 -12.95
CA ASP A 78 -12.22 -13.18 -13.31
C ASP A 78 -11.06 -12.64 -14.16
N LEU A 79 -9.84 -12.80 -13.65
CA LEU A 79 -8.60 -12.46 -14.36
C LEU A 79 -7.97 -13.67 -15.08
N THR A 80 -8.55 -14.87 -15.00
CA THR A 80 -8.04 -16.06 -15.71
C THR A 80 -7.81 -15.84 -17.21
N PRO A 81 -8.64 -15.06 -17.94
CA PRO A 81 -8.39 -14.80 -19.35
C PRO A 81 -7.04 -14.14 -19.67
N ILE A 82 -6.40 -13.45 -18.72
CA ILE A 82 -5.11 -12.77 -18.93
C ILE A 82 -3.90 -13.56 -18.41
N GLU A 83 -4.07 -14.82 -17.96
CA GLU A 83 -2.97 -15.61 -17.36
C GLU A 83 -1.77 -15.83 -18.32
N ASN A 84 -1.99 -15.71 -19.63
CA ASN A 84 -0.98 -15.90 -20.67
C ASN A 84 -0.43 -14.57 -21.23
N CYS A 85 -0.89 -13.42 -20.72
CA CYS A 85 -0.37 -12.09 -21.10
C CYS A 85 0.95 -11.81 -20.37
N VAL A 86 1.97 -12.65 -20.55
CA VAL A 86 3.25 -12.62 -19.79
C VAL A 86 4.07 -11.34 -20.00
N SER A 87 3.71 -10.53 -21.00
CA SER A 87 4.27 -9.20 -21.28
C SER A 87 3.55 -8.06 -20.55
N LEU A 88 2.53 -8.36 -19.74
CA LEU A 88 1.73 -7.34 -19.05
C LEU A 88 2.57 -6.59 -18.02
N ASN A 89 2.70 -5.28 -18.20
CA ASN A 89 3.44 -4.38 -17.30
C ASN A 89 2.48 -3.55 -16.43
N TYR A 90 1.31 -3.20 -16.94
CA TYR A 90 0.35 -2.35 -16.26
C TYR A 90 -0.99 -3.06 -16.20
N LEU A 91 -1.45 -3.38 -14.99
CA LEU A 91 -2.77 -3.93 -14.73
C LEU A 91 -3.51 -2.98 -13.79
N LEU A 92 -4.51 -2.29 -14.31
CA LEU A 92 -5.35 -1.37 -13.56
C LEU A 92 -6.77 -1.96 -13.53
N CYS A 93 -7.22 -2.36 -12.35
CA CYS A 93 -8.54 -2.95 -12.13
C CYS A 93 -9.12 -2.49 -10.78
N ASN A 94 -8.94 -1.21 -10.45
CA ASN A 94 -9.57 -0.63 -9.27
C ASN A 94 -11.10 -0.63 -9.41
N GLN A 95 -11.80 -0.71 -8.28
CA GLN A 95 -13.27 -0.73 -8.23
C GLN A 95 -13.88 -1.86 -9.08
N CYS A 96 -13.19 -3.00 -9.15
CA CYS A 96 -13.69 -4.22 -9.74
C CYS A 96 -13.99 -5.27 -8.65
N PRO A 97 -15.06 -6.06 -8.77
CA PRO A 97 -15.42 -7.11 -7.80
C PRO A 97 -14.49 -8.35 -7.81
N ILE A 98 -13.20 -8.15 -8.02
CA ILE A 98 -12.18 -9.22 -8.06
C ILE A 98 -11.92 -9.76 -6.66
N ALA A 99 -11.94 -11.08 -6.49
CA ALA A 99 -11.65 -11.75 -5.23
C ALA A 99 -10.39 -12.65 -5.29
N ASN A 100 -9.98 -13.07 -6.49
CA ASN A 100 -8.87 -13.99 -6.72
C ASN A 100 -7.94 -13.42 -7.81
N ILE A 101 -6.63 -13.50 -7.58
CA ILE A 101 -5.58 -13.04 -8.51
C ILE A 101 -4.55 -14.12 -8.84
N ASP A 102 -4.92 -15.40 -8.77
CA ASP A 102 -4.04 -16.55 -9.09
C ASP A 102 -3.58 -16.52 -10.54
N ALA A 103 -4.38 -15.93 -11.44
CA ALA A 103 -4.00 -15.68 -12.83
C ALA A 103 -2.70 -14.85 -12.96
N LEU A 104 -2.35 -14.04 -11.95
CA LEU A 104 -1.14 -13.22 -11.96
C LEU A 104 0.15 -14.01 -11.68
N GLN A 105 0.04 -15.29 -11.29
CA GLN A 105 1.18 -16.14 -10.91
C GLN A 105 2.27 -16.26 -11.99
N LYS A 106 1.90 -16.18 -13.27
CA LYS A 106 2.83 -16.21 -14.41
C LYS A 106 3.25 -14.82 -14.90
N LEU A 107 2.59 -13.75 -14.44
CA LEU A 107 2.76 -12.38 -14.92
C LEU A 107 3.88 -11.67 -14.16
N THR A 108 5.11 -12.11 -14.41
CA THR A 108 6.32 -11.68 -13.67
C THR A 108 6.83 -10.30 -14.06
N GLN A 109 6.29 -9.69 -15.13
CA GLN A 109 6.71 -8.40 -15.67
C GLN A 109 5.82 -7.22 -15.24
N ILE A 110 4.84 -7.44 -14.35
CA ILE A 110 3.99 -6.36 -13.85
C ILE A 110 4.86 -5.34 -13.10
N ILE A 111 4.78 -4.08 -13.53
CA ILE A 111 5.45 -2.91 -12.96
C ILE A 111 4.48 -2.16 -12.04
N GLN A 112 3.24 -1.99 -12.49
CA GLN A 112 2.19 -1.31 -11.75
C GLN A 112 0.92 -2.16 -11.69
N LEU A 113 0.43 -2.35 -10.47
CA LEU A 113 -0.76 -3.14 -10.18
C LEU A 113 -1.73 -2.31 -9.33
N ASP A 114 -2.92 -2.01 -9.87
CA ASP A 114 -3.97 -1.34 -9.13
C ASP A 114 -5.17 -2.28 -8.89
N LEU A 115 -5.41 -2.58 -7.62
CA LEU A 115 -6.44 -3.47 -7.11
C LEU A 115 -7.32 -2.75 -6.08
N GLU A 116 -7.28 -1.42 -6.02
CA GLU A 116 -8.04 -0.66 -5.03
C GLU A 116 -9.54 -0.99 -5.07
N LYS A 117 -10.18 -1.06 -3.90
CA LYS A 117 -11.63 -1.32 -3.77
C LYS A 117 -12.06 -2.62 -4.47
N SER A 118 -11.25 -3.66 -4.33
CA SER A 118 -11.58 -5.03 -4.71
C SER A 118 -11.79 -5.92 -3.46
N PHE A 119 -12.22 -7.16 -3.65
CA PHE A 119 -12.47 -8.12 -2.56
C PHE A 119 -11.28 -9.04 -2.26
N ILE A 120 -10.09 -8.68 -2.73
CA ILE A 120 -8.88 -9.50 -2.62
C ILE A 120 -8.46 -9.63 -1.16
N LYS A 121 -8.17 -10.87 -0.76
CA LYS A 121 -7.67 -11.24 0.58
C LYS A 121 -6.23 -11.73 0.55
N ASP A 122 -5.87 -12.47 -0.50
CA ASP A 122 -4.60 -13.14 -0.65
C ASP A 122 -3.87 -12.60 -1.89
N ILE A 123 -2.58 -12.31 -1.71
CA ILE A 123 -1.68 -11.84 -2.78
C ILE A 123 -0.49 -12.77 -3.00
N LYS A 124 -0.60 -14.04 -2.61
CA LYS A 124 0.44 -15.07 -2.73
C LYS A 124 0.91 -15.27 -4.16
N SER A 125 0.03 -15.11 -5.15
CA SER A 125 0.40 -15.18 -6.58
C SER A 125 1.49 -14.16 -6.97
N LEU A 126 1.65 -13.07 -6.20
CA LEU A 126 2.68 -12.06 -6.41
C LEU A 126 4.06 -12.46 -5.86
N SER A 127 4.20 -13.60 -5.18
CA SER A 127 5.45 -13.99 -4.50
C SER A 127 6.66 -14.21 -5.41
N HIS A 128 6.44 -14.29 -6.71
CA HIS A 128 7.49 -14.50 -7.72
C HIS A 128 7.83 -13.23 -8.49
N ASN A 129 7.01 -12.18 -8.35
CA ASN A 129 7.19 -10.96 -9.10
C ASN A 129 8.30 -10.10 -8.48
N ARG A 130 9.33 -9.83 -9.28
CA ARG A 130 10.51 -9.02 -8.89
C ARG A 130 10.46 -7.60 -9.44
N GLU A 131 9.53 -7.33 -10.36
CA GLU A 131 9.46 -6.15 -11.21
C GLU A 131 8.47 -5.10 -10.72
N ILE A 132 7.51 -5.45 -9.85
CA ILE A 132 6.54 -4.50 -9.31
C ILE A 132 7.28 -3.33 -8.66
N VAL A 133 6.98 -2.14 -9.14
CA VAL A 133 7.44 -0.85 -8.60
C VAL A 133 6.36 -0.24 -7.73
N GLN A 134 5.11 -0.34 -8.15
CA GLN A 134 3.97 0.25 -7.44
C GLN A 134 2.81 -0.73 -7.37
N ILE A 135 2.24 -0.85 -6.18
CA ILE A 135 1.00 -1.62 -5.95
C ILE A 135 0.00 -0.79 -5.16
N ASN A 136 -1.25 -0.79 -5.60
CA ASN A 136 -2.37 -0.23 -4.84
C ASN A 136 -3.33 -1.37 -4.46
N ILE A 137 -3.42 -1.62 -3.16
CA ILE A 137 -4.35 -2.58 -2.55
C ILE A 137 -5.31 -1.87 -1.59
N SER A 138 -5.43 -0.54 -1.68
CA SER A 138 -6.27 0.23 -0.76
C SER A 138 -7.73 -0.25 -0.78
N ASN A 139 -8.40 -0.23 0.37
CA ASN A 139 -9.79 -0.70 0.51
C ASN A 139 -9.98 -2.17 0.05
N THR A 140 -8.99 -3.03 0.27
CA THR A 140 -9.10 -4.47 0.07
C THR A 140 -9.11 -5.21 1.41
N LEU A 141 -9.20 -6.54 1.36
CA LEU A 141 -9.19 -7.42 2.53
C LEU A 141 -7.81 -8.07 2.75
N VAL A 142 -6.75 -7.54 2.13
CA VAL A 142 -5.40 -8.09 2.23
C VAL A 142 -4.87 -7.99 3.66
N GLU A 143 -4.45 -9.13 4.21
CA GLU A 143 -3.94 -9.23 5.59
C GLU A 143 -2.41 -9.52 5.69
N ASP A 144 -1.78 -9.98 4.60
CA ASP A 144 -0.36 -10.35 4.61
C ASP A 144 0.40 -9.80 3.40
N LEU A 145 1.43 -8.99 3.68
CA LEU A 145 2.32 -8.42 2.67
C LEU A 145 3.58 -9.28 2.42
N SER A 146 3.72 -10.42 3.10
CA SER A 146 4.88 -11.30 2.93
C SER A 146 5.15 -11.75 1.49
N PRO A 147 4.14 -11.93 0.61
CA PRO A 147 4.38 -12.22 -0.81
C PRO A 147 5.19 -11.13 -1.53
N LEU A 148 5.12 -9.87 -1.09
CA LEU A 148 5.88 -8.77 -1.72
C LEU A 148 7.36 -8.72 -1.32
N LYS A 149 7.82 -9.66 -0.48
CA LYS A 149 9.23 -9.72 -0.03
C LYS A 149 10.21 -9.88 -1.19
N THR A 150 9.83 -10.54 -2.28
CA THR A 150 10.68 -10.77 -3.45
C THR A 150 10.63 -9.65 -4.49
N ALA A 151 9.69 -8.71 -4.37
CA ALA A 151 9.59 -7.54 -5.25
C ALA A 151 10.79 -6.60 -5.00
N MET A 152 11.84 -6.74 -5.80
CA MET A 152 13.12 -6.04 -5.60
C MET A 152 13.05 -4.57 -6.03
N LYS A 153 12.17 -4.27 -6.99
CA LYS A 153 11.98 -2.91 -7.53
C LYS A 153 10.86 -2.14 -6.83
N LEU A 154 10.22 -2.72 -5.82
CA LEU A 154 9.08 -2.12 -5.12
C LEU A 154 9.50 -0.80 -4.46
N LYS A 155 8.73 0.25 -4.75
CA LYS A 155 8.94 1.60 -4.23
C LYS A 155 7.71 2.15 -3.53
N ILE A 156 6.51 1.79 -4.00
CA ILE A 156 5.26 2.41 -3.54
C ILE A 156 4.23 1.32 -3.24
N ILE A 157 3.64 1.39 -2.05
CA ILE A 157 2.47 0.60 -1.66
C ILE A 157 1.39 1.57 -1.20
N HIS A 158 0.25 1.58 -1.88
CA HIS A 158 -0.96 2.20 -1.35
C HIS A 158 -1.79 1.11 -0.66
N ALA A 159 -1.97 1.23 0.65
CA ALA A 159 -2.66 0.23 1.48
C ALA A 159 -3.65 0.89 2.46
N CYS A 160 -4.15 2.07 2.14
CA CYS A 160 -5.17 2.75 2.95
C CYS A 160 -6.38 1.83 3.14
N LYS A 161 -6.90 1.74 4.37
CA LYS A 161 -8.09 0.91 4.70
C LYS A 161 -7.89 -0.59 4.45
N CYS A 162 -6.64 -1.07 4.49
CA CYS A 162 -6.33 -2.50 4.53
C CYS A 162 -6.31 -3.05 5.96
N ARG A 163 -6.32 -4.39 6.10
CA ARG A 163 -6.28 -5.10 7.38
C ARG A 163 -4.99 -5.89 7.58
N PHE A 164 -3.84 -5.40 7.09
CA PHE A 164 -2.60 -6.15 7.18
C PHE A 164 -2.14 -6.37 8.61
N LYS A 165 -1.83 -7.62 8.95
CA LYS A 165 -1.36 -8.07 10.28
C LYS A 165 0.09 -8.54 10.23
N ARG A 166 0.61 -8.84 9.04
CA ARG A 166 1.91 -9.52 8.82
C ARG A 166 2.58 -9.02 7.54
N GLY A 167 3.88 -9.32 7.40
CA GLY A 167 4.66 -9.00 6.20
C GLY A 167 5.25 -7.58 6.15
N TYR A 168 4.68 -6.61 6.86
CA TYR A 168 5.17 -5.23 6.91
C TYR A 168 6.67 -5.13 7.28
N LEU A 169 7.10 -5.84 8.32
CA LEU A 169 8.51 -5.85 8.78
C LEU A 169 9.50 -6.35 7.71
N ASN A 170 9.05 -7.17 6.75
CA ASN A 170 9.88 -7.66 5.65
C ASN A 170 10.17 -6.57 4.60
N LEU A 171 9.41 -5.47 4.63
CA LEU A 171 9.45 -4.39 3.64
C LEU A 171 10.16 -3.14 4.17
N LEU A 172 10.29 -3.00 5.49
CA LEU A 172 10.93 -1.85 6.15
C LEU A 172 12.38 -1.56 5.72
N ASN A 173 13.13 -2.60 5.33
CA ASN A 173 14.54 -2.45 4.94
C ASN A 173 14.72 -2.02 3.47
N LYS A 174 13.63 -1.88 2.72
CA LYS A 174 13.62 -1.41 1.34
C LYS A 174 13.02 -0.01 1.41
N ASN A 175 13.69 1.03 0.92
CA ASN A 175 13.20 2.42 0.88
C ASN A 175 11.85 2.52 0.11
N ILE A 176 10.77 2.03 0.72
CA ILE A 176 9.43 1.87 0.16
C ILE A 176 8.54 2.88 0.87
N SER A 177 7.85 3.69 0.09
CA SER A 177 6.78 4.55 0.57
C SER A 177 5.51 3.73 0.73
N ILE A 178 5.06 3.52 1.96
CA ILE A 178 3.79 2.87 2.25
C ILE A 178 2.80 3.96 2.67
N TYR A 179 1.78 4.18 1.83
CA TYR A 179 0.71 5.13 2.09
C TYR A 179 -0.44 4.40 2.76
N ASP A 180 -0.61 4.66 4.05
CA ASP A 180 -1.73 4.19 4.85
C ASP A 180 -2.27 5.34 5.70
N ALA A 181 -3.51 5.75 5.46
CA ALA A 181 -4.16 6.81 6.23
C ALA A 181 -4.76 6.32 7.57
N GLU A 182 -4.85 5.01 7.80
CA GLU A 182 -5.62 4.43 8.93
C GLU A 182 -4.85 3.40 9.78
N TYR A 183 -3.62 3.02 9.39
CA TYR A 183 -2.84 2.06 10.17
C TYR A 183 -2.12 2.71 11.37
N TYR A 184 -2.92 2.90 12.41
CA TYR A 184 -2.48 2.62 13.77
C TYR A 184 -2.25 1.10 13.88
N PRO A 185 -1.08 0.62 14.32
CA PRO A 185 -0.94 -0.79 14.67
C PRO A 185 -1.94 -1.07 15.80
N GLN A 186 -3.04 -1.74 15.48
CA GLN A 186 -3.88 -2.34 16.52
C GLN A 186 -2.93 -3.16 17.39
N GLN A 187 -2.93 -2.84 18.68
CA GLN A 187 -2.01 -3.26 19.74
C GLN A 187 -2.02 -4.78 20.03
N ALA A 188 -2.38 -5.60 19.05
CA ALA A 188 -2.92 -6.92 19.26
C ALA A 188 -1.88 -8.04 19.38
N ASN A 189 -0.59 -7.84 19.07
CA ASN A 189 0.36 -8.97 19.17
C ASN A 189 1.84 -8.64 19.46
N LEU A 190 2.18 -7.40 19.83
CA LEU A 190 3.48 -7.14 20.43
C LEU A 190 3.33 -7.25 21.96
N GLN A 191 4.03 -8.19 22.60
CA GLN A 191 4.25 -8.21 24.06
C GLN A 191 5.17 -7.05 24.47
N LEU A 192 4.73 -5.83 24.20
CA LEU A 192 5.41 -4.63 24.67
C LEU A 192 5.02 -4.39 26.13
N PRO A 193 5.99 -4.02 26.99
CA PRO A 193 5.69 -3.45 28.30
C PRO A 193 4.66 -2.34 28.19
N GLN A 194 3.79 -2.22 29.18
CA GLN A 194 2.64 -1.31 29.16
C GLN A 194 3.05 0.16 28.97
N GLU A 195 4.26 0.51 29.38
CA GLU A 195 4.89 1.81 29.22
C GLU A 195 5.26 2.12 27.77
N CYS A 196 5.74 1.13 26.99
CA CYS A 196 5.99 1.28 25.55
C CYS A 196 4.67 1.44 24.77
N LYS A 197 3.62 0.71 25.18
CA LYS A 197 2.27 0.89 24.62
C LYS A 197 1.72 2.30 24.93
N ARG A 198 2.00 2.82 26.12
CA ARG A 198 1.66 4.21 26.50
C ARG A 198 2.41 5.23 25.64
N LEU A 199 3.72 5.06 25.41
CA LEU A 199 4.49 5.95 24.52
C LEU A 199 3.94 5.98 23.09
N LEU A 200 3.59 4.83 22.53
CA LEU A 200 2.94 4.74 21.22
C LEU A 200 1.60 5.48 21.18
N SER A 201 0.83 5.48 22.27
CA SER A 201 -0.44 6.23 22.36
C SER A 201 -0.27 7.76 22.45
N TYR A 202 0.95 8.25 22.70
CA TYR A 202 1.28 9.66 22.64
C TYR A 202 1.82 10.08 21.27
N LYS A 203 2.25 9.14 20.42
CA LYS A 203 2.80 9.40 19.08
C LYS A 203 1.84 10.24 18.24
N ASP A 204 0.56 9.87 18.18
CA ASP A 204 -0.38 10.51 17.27
C ASP A 204 -0.97 11.79 17.84
N ARG A 205 -1.07 11.92 19.17
CA ARG A 205 -1.38 13.20 19.81
C ARG A 205 -0.27 14.20 19.55
N LEU A 206 0.99 13.77 19.67
CA LEU A 206 2.14 14.62 19.35
C LEU A 206 2.24 14.91 17.85
N PHE A 207 1.93 13.95 16.96
CA PHE A 207 1.83 14.16 15.51
C PHE A 207 0.72 15.15 15.14
N TYR A 208 -0.41 15.12 15.85
CA TYR A 208 -1.48 16.10 15.74
C TYR A 208 -1.00 17.51 16.12
N TYR A 209 -0.24 17.65 17.22
CA TYR A 209 0.36 18.93 17.60
C TYR A 209 1.49 19.39 16.65
N ASP A 210 2.29 18.46 16.10
CA ASP A 210 3.38 18.75 15.15
C ASP A 210 2.82 19.32 13.82
N ASN A 211 1.77 18.70 13.28
CA ASN A 211 1.08 19.20 12.08
C ASN A 211 0.40 20.56 12.28
N TYR A 212 0.06 20.90 13.53
CA TYR A 212 -0.55 22.18 13.88
C TYR A 212 0.48 23.32 14.01
N ILE A 213 1.78 23.00 14.17
CA ILE A 213 2.81 23.93 14.65
C ILE A 213 3.83 24.34 13.57
N GLU A 214 4.32 23.43 12.71
CA GLU A 214 5.32 23.78 11.68
C GLU A 214 5.05 23.01 10.37
N LYS A 215 4.81 23.72 9.26
CA LYS A 215 4.80 23.18 7.88
C LYS A 215 6.20 22.70 7.42
N GLN A 216 7.04 22.17 8.30
CA GLN A 216 8.31 21.53 7.95
C GLN A 216 8.51 20.26 8.80
N MET A 217 8.65 19.14 8.10
CA MET A 217 8.82 17.81 8.68
C MET A 217 10.04 17.74 9.61
N ILE A 218 9.80 17.36 10.86
CA ILE A 218 10.73 16.52 11.61
C ILE A 218 9.99 15.20 11.80
N SER A 219 10.02 14.32 10.79
CA SER A 219 9.46 12.97 10.94
C SER A 219 10.36 12.18 11.88
N PHE A 220 10.03 12.20 13.17
CA PHE A 220 10.57 11.24 14.09
C PHE A 220 9.80 9.92 13.92
N ASP A 221 10.33 9.04 13.08
CA ASP A 221 9.80 7.69 12.92
C ASP A 221 10.25 6.83 14.12
N LEU A 222 9.48 6.93 15.20
CA LEU A 222 9.65 6.14 16.42
C LEU A 222 9.63 4.63 16.11
N ASP A 223 8.98 4.21 15.01
CA ASP A 223 8.88 2.80 14.64
C ASP A 223 10.20 2.33 14.00
N GLU A 224 10.78 3.12 13.10
CA GLU A 224 12.11 2.88 12.51
C GLU A 224 13.20 2.76 13.61
N PHE A 225 13.13 3.63 14.61
CA PHE A 225 14.11 3.71 15.70
C PHE A 225 14.05 2.52 16.66
N LEU A 226 12.85 2.05 17.02
CA LEU A 226 12.62 0.89 17.88
C LEU A 226 13.00 -0.43 17.20
N LEU A 227 12.89 -0.47 15.86
CA LEU A 227 13.19 -1.66 15.05
C LEU A 227 14.69 -1.85 14.73
N GLN A 228 15.47 -0.76 14.62
CA GLN A 228 16.91 -0.84 14.35
C GLN A 228 17.74 -1.31 15.56
N ASN A 229 17.22 -1.23 16.78
CA ASN A 229 17.96 -1.53 18.01
C ASN A 229 17.48 -2.84 18.67
N LYS A 230 17.75 -3.98 18.04
CA LYS A 230 17.38 -5.34 18.50
C LYS A 230 17.98 -5.78 19.87
N LYS A 231 18.75 -4.92 20.54
CA LYS A 231 19.05 -4.99 21.98
C LYS A 231 18.97 -3.57 22.53
N TYR A 232 17.98 -3.30 23.38
CA TYR A 232 17.81 -2.00 24.02
C TYR A 232 19.04 -1.67 24.87
N LYS A 233 19.82 -0.66 24.48
CA LYS A 233 20.92 -0.08 25.28
C LYS A 233 20.45 1.23 25.92
N PRO A 234 20.98 1.63 27.10
CA PRO A 234 20.64 2.90 27.77
C PRO A 234 20.73 4.13 26.87
N LEU A 235 21.72 4.15 25.94
CA LEU A 235 21.89 5.17 24.91
C LEU A 235 20.64 5.42 24.03
N THR A 236 19.80 4.40 23.83
CA THR A 236 18.61 4.44 22.98
C THR A 236 17.50 5.28 23.62
N ILE A 237 17.38 5.27 24.95
CA ILE A 237 16.35 6.03 25.67
C ILE A 237 16.81 7.47 25.90
N ASP A 238 18.10 7.70 26.15
CA ASP A 238 18.62 9.07 26.25
C ASP A 238 18.52 9.82 24.90
N LEU A 239 18.61 9.10 23.78
CA LEU A 239 18.38 9.69 22.45
C LEU A 239 16.89 10.02 22.20
N ILE A 240 15.96 9.14 22.58
CA ILE A 240 14.51 9.42 22.54
C ILE A 240 14.20 10.61 23.47
N ALA A 241 14.64 10.55 24.72
CA ALA A 241 14.38 11.56 25.73
C ALA A 241 14.95 12.94 25.34
N SER A 242 16.16 12.98 24.77
CA SER A 242 16.78 14.24 24.31
C SER A 242 16.05 14.84 23.10
N LYS A 243 15.66 14.03 22.10
CA LYS A 243 14.90 14.51 20.94
C LYS A 243 13.50 15.00 21.30
N TYR A 244 12.78 14.30 22.18
CA TYR A 244 11.47 14.76 22.65
C TYR A 244 11.56 15.96 23.59
N LYS A 245 12.64 16.10 24.37
CA LYS A 245 12.92 17.31 25.17
C LYS A 245 13.09 18.54 24.27
N ILE A 246 13.80 18.40 23.14
CA ILE A 246 13.96 19.45 22.13
C ILE A 246 12.61 19.82 21.50
N LEU A 247 11.82 18.82 21.06
CA LEU A 247 10.50 19.05 20.46
C LEU A 247 9.57 19.79 21.43
N SER A 248 9.54 19.36 22.69
CA SER A 248 8.68 19.97 23.69
C SER A 248 9.12 21.39 24.10
N GLN A 249 10.41 21.70 24.06
CA GLN A 249 10.91 23.07 24.26
C GLN A 249 10.47 24.00 23.11
N LYS A 250 10.43 23.50 21.86
CA LYS A 250 9.90 24.25 20.72
C LYS A 250 8.41 24.58 20.89
N ILE A 251 7.60 23.61 21.35
CA ILE A 251 6.16 23.79 21.58
C ILE A 251 5.88 24.83 22.69
N GLN A 252 6.66 24.83 23.79
CA GLN A 252 6.49 25.81 24.88
C GLN A 252 6.74 27.27 24.46
N ASN A 253 7.58 27.48 23.45
CA ASN A 253 7.93 28.80 22.94
C ASN A 253 6.83 29.40 22.05
N GLN A 254 5.82 28.61 21.65
CA GLN A 254 4.68 29.11 20.90
C GLN A 254 3.55 29.60 21.83
N LYS A 255 3.08 30.84 21.62
CA LYS A 255 2.20 31.56 22.55
C LYS A 255 0.81 30.95 22.73
N HIS A 256 0.35 30.07 21.83
CA HIS A 256 -1.04 29.63 21.74
C HIS A 256 -1.35 28.23 22.29
N ILE A 257 -0.35 27.45 22.73
CA ILE A 257 -0.53 26.03 23.15
C ILE A 257 0.11 25.79 24.53
N LYS A 258 -0.01 26.76 25.45
CA LYS A 258 0.84 26.78 26.66
C LYS A 258 0.43 25.79 27.77
N ASN A 259 -0.82 25.37 27.88
CA ASN A 259 -1.29 24.61 29.06
C ASN A 259 -1.40 23.09 28.82
N ASP A 260 -1.96 22.66 27.69
CA ASP A 260 -2.11 21.23 27.39
C ASP A 260 -0.76 20.59 27.02
N ALA A 261 0.07 21.28 26.23
CA ALA A 261 1.40 20.79 25.88
C ALA A 261 2.34 20.64 27.10
N LYS A 262 2.27 21.54 28.08
CA LYS A 262 3.06 21.44 29.31
C LYS A 262 2.64 20.24 30.16
N THR A 263 1.33 19.99 30.22
CA THR A 263 0.76 18.87 30.97
C THR A 263 1.13 17.55 30.34
N GLU A 264 0.97 17.42 29.02
CA GLU A 264 1.36 16.24 28.27
C GLU A 264 2.88 15.99 28.29
N GLN A 265 3.71 17.04 28.20
CA GLN A 265 5.16 16.93 28.36
C GLN A 265 5.54 16.39 29.74
N LYS A 266 4.88 16.85 30.80
CA LYS A 266 5.14 16.38 32.17
C LYS A 266 4.81 14.89 32.27
N TYR A 267 3.64 14.47 31.78
CA TYR A 267 3.25 13.06 31.76
C TYR A 267 4.20 12.20 30.92
N PHE A 268 4.62 12.69 29.75
CA PHE A 268 5.56 12.00 28.87
C PHE A 268 6.93 11.85 29.54
N SER A 269 7.45 12.92 30.13
CA SER A 269 8.74 12.93 30.83
C SER A 269 8.73 12.01 32.04
N THR A 270 7.64 12.00 32.83
CA THR A 270 7.46 11.04 33.92
C THR A 270 7.42 9.60 33.42
N THR A 271 6.77 9.34 32.29
CA THR A 271 6.70 7.99 31.69
C THR A 271 8.07 7.50 31.24
N ILE A 272 8.89 8.37 30.63
CA ILE A 272 10.27 8.06 30.22
C ILE A 272 11.16 7.75 31.44
N GLU A 273 11.07 8.54 32.50
CA GLU A 273 11.87 8.30 33.72
C GLU A 273 11.47 7.00 34.44
N GLN A 274 10.18 6.69 34.49
CA GLN A 274 9.71 5.39 35.01
C GLN A 274 10.25 4.20 34.20
N MET A 275 10.35 4.34 32.88
CA MET A 275 10.95 3.31 32.03
C MET A 275 12.44 3.14 32.30
N LYS A 276 13.20 4.25 32.38
CA LYS A 276 14.63 4.22 32.72
C LYS A 276 14.89 3.48 34.03
N HIS A 277 14.11 3.80 35.05
CA HIS A 277 14.22 3.18 36.38
C HIS A 277 13.91 1.68 36.36
N LYS A 278 12.80 1.26 35.74
CA LYS A 278 12.44 -0.18 35.64
C LYS A 278 13.45 -0.97 34.80
N MET A 279 14.01 -0.35 33.77
CA MET A 279 15.03 -1.00 32.96
C MET A 279 16.35 -1.14 33.70
N GLN A 280 16.77 -0.15 34.49
CA GLN A 280 17.93 -0.29 35.37
C GLN A 280 17.76 -1.43 36.38
N LEU A 281 16.57 -1.57 36.98
CA LEU A 281 16.23 -2.67 37.88
C LEU A 281 16.27 -4.05 37.17
N ASN A 282 15.66 -4.16 35.99
CA ASN A 282 15.59 -5.45 35.28
C ASN A 282 16.89 -5.82 34.56
N PHE A 283 17.76 -4.85 34.25
CA PHE A 283 19.10 -5.12 33.71
C PHE A 283 20.02 -5.69 34.80
N GLN A 284 19.82 -5.31 36.07
CA GLN A 284 20.51 -5.90 37.21
C GLN A 284 20.03 -7.33 37.52
N SER A 285 18.77 -7.68 37.22
CA SER A 285 18.20 -9.01 37.48
C SER A 285 18.40 -10.03 36.35
N GLY A 286 18.93 -9.63 35.19
CA GLY A 286 19.22 -10.54 34.06
C GLY A 286 18.00 -11.18 33.40
N THR A 287 16.78 -10.73 33.73
CA THR A 287 15.53 -11.35 33.30
C THR A 287 14.85 -10.52 32.21
N TRP A 288 15.23 -10.74 30.95
CA TRP A 288 14.36 -10.42 29.81
C TRP A 288 14.40 -11.60 28.82
N GLN A 289 13.33 -12.40 28.83
CA GLN A 289 12.95 -13.31 27.74
C GLN A 289 11.81 -12.66 26.96
#